data_AF-A0A4Q5YVN3-F1
#
_entry.id   AF-A0A4Q5YVN3-F1
#
_cell.length_a   1.000
_cell.length_b   1.000
_cell.length_c   1.000
_cell.angle_alpha   90.00
_cell.angle_beta   90.00
_cell.angle_gamma   90.00
#
_symmetry.space_group_name_H-M   'P 1'
#
loop_
_entity.id
_entity.type
_entity.pdbx_description
1 polymer ?
#
loop_
_entity_poly.entity_id
_entity_poly.type
_entity_poly.pdbx_seq_one_letter_code
_entity_poly.pdbx_strand_id
1 'polypeptide(L)'
;LLACTHYPLLKEKIEKHLPQNVKLLSQGEIVTHSLKDYLQRHPEIETKISKERSRAFFTTDFAEDFAAKASIFFGESIRASHVDL
;
A
#
# COMPACT_ATOMS: atom_id res chain seq x y z
N LEU A 1 -14.84 -3.50 -7.56
CA LEU A 1 -13.88 -3.16 -6.48
C LEU A 1 -12.63 -4.02 -6.65
N LEU A 2 -11.44 -3.44 -6.57
CA LEU A 2 -10.17 -4.17 -6.50
C LEU A 2 -9.91 -4.60 -5.05
N ALA A 3 -10.47 -5.74 -4.65
CA ALA A 3 -10.52 -6.22 -3.26
C ALA A 3 -9.31 -7.09 -2.85
N CYS A 4 -8.25 -7.13 -3.66
CA CYS A 4 -6.98 -7.75 -3.31
C CYS A 4 -5.88 -6.72 -3.51
N THR A 5 -4.94 -6.64 -2.57
CA THR A 5 -3.84 -5.65 -2.55
C THR A 5 -3.00 -5.65 -3.84
N HIS A 6 -2.97 -6.77 -4.57
CA HIS A 6 -2.21 -6.92 -5.81
C HIS A 6 -2.99 -6.52 -7.09
N TYR A 7 -4.32 -6.43 -7.04
CA TYR A 7 -5.13 -6.13 -8.23
C TYR A 7 -4.92 -4.74 -8.84
N PRO A 8 -4.51 -3.69 -8.09
CA PRO A 8 -4.11 -2.42 -8.70
C PRO A 8 -3.01 -2.56 -9.77
N LEU A 9 -2.14 -3.58 -9.67
CA LEU A 9 -1.12 -3.86 -10.68
C LEU A 9 -1.70 -4.27 -12.05
N LEU A 10 -2.95 -4.72 -12.05
CA LEU A 10 -3.67 -5.15 -13.25
C LEU A 10 -4.78 -4.17 -13.63
N LYS A 11 -4.87 -3.00 -12.98
CA LYS A 11 -5.96 -2.03 -13.12
C LYS A 11 -6.29 -1.74 -14.58
N GLU A 12 -5.30 -1.35 -15.39
CA GLU A 12 -5.50 -1.01 -16.80
C GLU A 12 -6.05 -2.18 -17.63
N LYS A 13 -5.59 -3.40 -17.36
CA LYS A 13 -6.09 -4.60 -18.05
C LYS A 13 -7.53 -4.90 -17.65
N ILE A 14 -7.85 -4.77 -16.37
CA ILE A 14 -9.20 -4.98 -15.84
C ILE A 14 -10.14 -3.94 -16.45
N GLU A 15 -9.79 -2.65 -16.42
CA GLU A 15 -10.61 -1.55 -16.95
C GLU A 15 -10.97 -1.74 -18.43
N LYS A 16 -10.04 -2.22 -19.25
CA LYS A 16 -10.28 -2.51 -20.68
C LYS A 16 -11.37 -3.56 -20.94
N HIS A 17 -11.61 -4.45 -19.98
CA HIS A 17 -12.60 -5.53 -20.11
C HIS A 17 -13.89 -5.26 -19.32
N LEU A 18 -13.98 -4.11 -18.64
CA LEU A 18 -15.18 -3.72 -17.92
C LEU A 18 -16.17 -3.00 -18.85
N PRO A 19 -17.48 -3.21 -18.66
CA PRO A 19 -18.50 -2.39 -19.30
C PRO A 19 -18.34 -0.91 -18.95
N GLN A 20 -18.71 0.01 -19.86
CA GLN A 20 -18.56 1.46 -19.67
C GLN A 20 -19.26 2.01 -18.42
N ASN A 21 -20.35 1.36 -17.98
CA ASN A 21 -21.11 1.76 -16.79
C ASN A 21 -20.55 1.20 -15.47
N VAL A 22 -19.45 0.43 -15.52
CA VAL A 22 -18.80 -0.12 -14.33
C VAL A 22 -17.62 0.75 -13.93
N LYS A 23 -17.75 1.43 -12.79
CA LYS A 23 -16.64 2.15 -12.17
C LYS A 23 -15.73 1.18 -11.43
N LEU A 24 -14.47 1.11 -11.83
CA LEU A 24 -13.46 0.40 -11.06
C LEU A 24 -13.02 1.24 -9.85
N LEU A 25 -12.94 0.61 -8.69
CA LEU A 25 -12.56 1.25 -7.43
C LEU A 25 -11.31 0.57 -6.87
N SER A 26 -10.28 1.36 -6.55
CA SER A 26 -9.05 0.89 -5.88
C SER A 26 -9.13 1.12 -4.38
N GLN A 27 -8.76 0.10 -3.60
CA GLN A 27 -8.81 0.19 -2.14
C GLN A 27 -7.77 1.15 -1.56
N GLY A 28 -6.59 1.28 -2.18
CA GLY A 28 -5.50 2.11 -1.65
C GLY A 28 -5.91 3.58 -1.45
N GLU A 29 -6.61 4.16 -2.42
CA GLU A 29 -7.13 5.53 -2.35
C GLU A 29 -8.16 5.67 -1.22
N ILE A 30 -9.10 4.73 -1.12
CA ILE A 30 -10.16 4.73 -0.10
C ILE A 30 -9.55 4.65 1.31
N VAL A 31 -8.62 3.71 1.51
CA VAL A 31 -7.95 3.49 2.81
C VAL A 31 -7.10 4.71 3.20
N THR A 32 -6.41 5.34 2.26
CA THR A 32 -5.57 6.51 2.55
C THR A 32 -6.41 7.71 3.02
N HIS A 33 -7.54 7.97 2.35
CA HIS A 33 -8.48 9.03 2.78
C HIS A 33 -9.10 8.70 4.15
N SER A 34 -9.50 7.44 4.35
CA SER A 34 -10.06 6.98 5.63
C SER A 34 -9.06 7.10 6.78
N LEU A 35 -7.77 6.80 6.55
CA LEU A 35 -6.73 6.92 7.57
C LEU A 35 -6.48 8.39 7.94
N LYS A 36 -6.47 9.29 6.96
CA LYS A 36 -6.35 10.74 7.21
C LYS A 36 -7.51 11.25 8.06
N ASP A 37 -8.74 10.92 7.70
CA ASP A 37 -9.94 11.25 8.47
C ASP A 37 -9.87 10.68 9.89
N TYR A 38 -9.44 9.42 10.03
CA TYR A 38 -9.26 8.77 11.32
C TYR A 38 -8.30 9.55 12.22
N LEU A 39 -7.11 9.91 11.73
CA LEU A 39 -6.14 10.66 12.52
C LEU A 39 -6.63 12.07 12.89
N GLN A 40 -7.45 12.71 12.05
CA GLN A 40 -8.08 14.01 12.39
C GLN A 40 -9.08 13.88 13.53
N ARG A 41 -9.84 12.78 13.58
CA ARG A 41 -10.80 12.47 14.65
C ARG A 41 -10.16 11.94 15.93
N HIS A 42 -8.89 11.53 15.86
CA HIS A 42 -8.13 10.95 16.97
C HIS A 42 -6.83 11.71 17.27
N PRO A 43 -6.90 12.97 17.78
CA PRO A 43 -5.73 13.77 18.11
C PRO A 43 -4.79 13.07 19.11
N GLU A 44 -5.31 12.24 20.01
CA GLU A 44 -4.55 11.48 21.00
C GLU A 44 -3.57 10.47 20.38
N ILE A 45 -3.80 10.06 19.14
CA ILE A 45 -2.91 9.23 18.34
C ILE A 45 -2.07 10.13 17.41
N GLU A 46 -2.69 11.07 16.71
CA GLU A 46 -2.02 11.96 15.73
C GLU A 46 -0.83 12.72 16.33
N THR A 47 -0.96 13.18 17.58
CA THR A 47 0.12 13.92 18.25
C THR A 47 1.28 13.05 18.72
N LYS A 48 1.09 11.73 18.77
CA LYS A 48 2.10 10.77 19.28
C LYS A 48 2.89 10.08 18.17
N ILE A 49 2.35 10.04 16.96
CA ILE A 49 3.03 9.41 15.82
C ILE A 49 4.12 10.33 15.27
N SER A 50 5.21 9.74 14.79
CA SER A 50 6.27 10.51 14.11
C SER A 50 5.73 11.15 12.83
N LYS A 51 6.12 12.39 12.59
CA LYS A 51 5.89 13.11 11.33
C LYS A 51 7.13 13.11 10.43
N GLU A 52 8.17 12.40 10.85
CA GLU A 52 9.35 12.15 10.06
C GLU A 52 9.03 11.12 8.98
N ARG A 53 9.56 11.32 7.78
CA ARG A 53 9.32 10.44 6.64
C ARG A 53 10.26 9.22 6.64
N SER A 54 10.43 8.59 7.80
CA SER A 54 11.25 7.38 7.93
C SER A 54 10.41 6.13 7.63
N ARG A 55 11.00 5.18 6.92
CA ARG A 55 10.35 3.94 6.48
C ARG A 55 11.33 2.79 6.64
N ALA A 56 10.84 1.67 7.15
CA ALA A 56 11.58 0.41 7.26
C ALA A 56 10.68 -0.72 6.73
N PHE A 57 11.27 -1.67 6.02
CA PHE A 57 10.58 -2.81 5.44
C PHE A 57 11.05 -4.09 6.11
N PHE A 58 10.09 -4.94 6.49
CA PHE A 58 10.34 -6.22 7.14
C PHE A 58 9.55 -7.31 6.43
N THR A 59 10.09 -8.53 6.46
CA THR A 59 9.41 -9.73 5.95
C THR A 59 9.77 -10.93 6.82
N THR A 60 8.87 -11.90 6.93
CA THR A 60 9.12 -13.20 7.59
C THR A 60 9.65 -14.24 6.61
N ASP A 61 9.86 -13.85 5.36
CA ASP A 61 10.36 -14.69 4.27
C ASP A 61 11.75 -14.16 3.82
N PHE A 62 12.23 -14.54 2.64
CA PHE A 62 13.50 -14.09 2.09
C PHE A 62 13.50 -12.56 1.83
N ALA A 63 14.37 -11.84 2.55
CA ALA A 63 14.44 -10.39 2.52
C ALA A 63 14.89 -9.84 1.16
N GLU A 64 15.83 -10.52 0.51
CA GLU A 64 16.38 -10.17 -0.80
C GLU A 64 15.30 -10.26 -1.88
N ASP A 65 14.55 -11.36 -1.90
CA ASP A 65 13.45 -11.58 -2.84
C ASP A 65 12.34 -10.55 -2.66
N PHE A 66 11.98 -10.25 -1.40
CA PHE A 66 11.00 -9.20 -1.10
C PHE A 66 11.50 -7.84 -1.60
N ALA A 67 12.73 -7.46 -1.28
CA ALA A 67 13.32 -6.18 -1.67
C ALA A 67 13.35 -6.02 -3.20
N ALA A 68 13.77 -7.05 -3.92
CA ALA A 68 13.80 -7.05 -5.38
C ALA A 68 12.40 -6.85 -5.99
N LYS A 69 11.40 -7.62 -5.53
CA LYS A 69 10.02 -7.53 -6.02
C LYS A 69 9.35 -6.21 -5.66
N ALA A 70 9.52 -5.76 -4.41
CA ALA A 70 8.89 -4.53 -3.92
C ALA A 70 9.45 -3.29 -4.63
N SER A 71 10.76 -3.26 -4.93
CA SER A 71 11.40 -2.13 -5.62
C SER A 71 10.78 -1.85 -6.99
N ILE A 72 10.33 -2.89 -7.71
CA ILE A 72 9.69 -2.77 -9.02
C ILE A 72 8.41 -1.93 -8.93
N PHE A 73 7.62 -2.14 -7.88
CA PHE A 73 6.30 -1.50 -7.73
C PHE A 73 6.35 -0.20 -6.95
N PHE A 74 7.34 -0.06 -6.06
CA PHE A 74 7.46 1.10 -5.20
C PHE A 74 8.05 2.32 -5.91
N GLY A 75 8.84 2.10 -6.97
CA GLY A 75 9.47 3.17 -7.77
C GLY A 75 10.81 3.67 -7.22
N GLU A 76 11.30 3.09 -6.12
CA GLU A 76 12.64 3.30 -5.59
C GLU A 76 13.21 2.00 -5.00
N SER A 77 14.53 1.93 -4.84
CA SER A 77 15.21 0.76 -4.27
C SER A 77 14.82 0.57 -2.81
N ILE A 78 14.32 -0.62 -2.48
CA ILE A 78 13.96 -1.02 -1.12
C ILE A 78 15.08 -1.84 -0.50
N ARG A 79 15.34 -1.58 0.78
CA ARG A 79 16.06 -2.50 1.67
C ARG A 79 15.06 -3.09 2.65
N ALA A 80 15.10 -4.40 2.84
CA ALA A 80 14.25 -5.10 3.78
C ALA A 80 15.10 -5.94 4.75
N SER A 81 14.55 -6.24 5.92
CA SER A 81 15.14 -7.14 6.91
C SER A 81 14.23 -8.32 7.18
N HIS A 82 14.80 -9.51 7.34
CA HIS A 82 14.06 -10.68 7.82
C HIS A 82 13.73 -10.50 9.31
N VAL A 83 12.56 -10.95 9.73
CA VAL A 83 12.14 -10.98 11.14
C VAL A 83 11.38 -12.27 11.44
N ASP A 84 11.71 -12.92 12.56
CA ASP A 84 10.97 -14.05 13.10
C ASP A 84 9.77 -13.56 13.92
N LEU A 85 8.62 -14.24 13.82
CA LEU A 85 7.40 -13.96 14.58
C LEU A 85 7.14 -15.01 15.66
#